data_AF-A0A2E6WTK6-F1
#
_entry.id   AF-A0A2E6WTK6-F1
#
_cell.length_a   1.000
_cell.length_b   1.000
_cell.length_c   1.000
_cell.angle_alpha   90.00
_cell.angle_beta   90.00
_cell.angle_gamma   90.00
#
_symmetry.space_group_name_H-M   'P 1'
#
loop_
_entity.id
_entity.type
_entity.pdbx_description
1 polymer ?
#
loop_
_entity_poly.entity_id
_entity_poly.type
_entity_poly.pdbx_seq_one_letter_code
_entity_poly.pdbx_strand_id
1 'polypeptide(L)'
;MNIQDKFKRTCVVCKKKSIKYDLIRFIKSKRSILFDSKMVMPGRGAYICKTETCVLASVTKKRLCYSLKISIEHVDWDKLLLDVNSVI
;
A
#
# COMPACT_ATOMS: atom_id res chain seq x y z
N MET A 1 -19.23 -10.66 16.09
CA MET A 1 -18.23 -9.87 15.31
C MET A 1 -19.00 -8.91 14.42
N ASN A 2 -18.83 -7.59 14.57
CA ASN A 2 -19.62 -6.60 13.86
C ASN A 2 -19.28 -6.64 12.34
N ILE A 3 -20.29 -6.59 11.46
CA ILE A 3 -20.11 -6.76 10.00
C ILE A 3 -19.11 -5.72 9.46
N GLN A 4 -19.10 -4.51 10.03
CA GLN A 4 -18.18 -3.44 9.67
C GLN A 4 -16.70 -3.76 9.95
N ASP A 5 -16.38 -4.56 10.96
CA ASP A 5 -15.00 -4.94 11.26
C ASP A 5 -14.44 -5.97 10.27
N LYS A 6 -15.31 -6.79 9.67
CA LYS A 6 -14.93 -7.82 8.70
C LYS A 6 -14.28 -7.23 7.43
N PHE A 7 -14.69 -6.02 7.03
CA PHE A 7 -14.22 -5.37 5.81
C PHE A 7 -13.05 -4.41 6.01
N LYS A 8 -12.61 -4.22 7.27
CA LYS A 8 -11.44 -3.40 7.55
C LYS A 8 -10.18 -4.03 6.95
N ARG A 9 -9.24 -3.16 6.61
CA ARG A 9 -7.90 -3.48 6.12
C ARG A 9 -6.90 -2.93 7.12
N THR A 10 -5.73 -3.56 7.17
CA THR A 10 -4.68 -3.18 8.11
C THR A 10 -3.58 -2.46 7.35
N CYS A 11 -3.22 -1.27 7.81
CA CYS A 11 -2.06 -0.56 7.30
C CYS A 11 -0.79 -1.36 7.59
N VAL A 12 0.01 -1.67 6.57
CA VAL A 12 1.22 -2.49 6.75
C VAL A 12 2.32 -1.78 7.54
N VAL A 13 2.24 -0.44 7.64
CA VAL A 13 3.18 0.43 8.35
C VAL A 13 2.79 0.59 9.82
N CYS A 14 1.65 1.24 10.11
CA CYS A 14 1.27 1.59 11.48
C CYS A 14 0.36 0.55 12.16
N LYS A 15 -0.04 -0.51 11.45
CA LYS A 15 -0.93 -1.59 11.92
C LYS A 15 -2.35 -1.16 12.34
N LYS A 16 -2.72 0.11 12.16
CA LYS A 16 -4.11 0.55 12.34
C LYS A 16 -5.03 -0.13 11.33
N LYS A 17 -6.25 -0.44 11.78
CA LYS A 17 -7.33 -0.97 10.93
C LYS A 17 -8.20 0.19 10.46
N SER A 18 -8.48 0.28 9.16
CA SER A 18 -9.48 1.21 8.62
C SER A 18 -10.30 0.58 7.50
N ILE A 19 -11.35 1.27 7.06
CA ILE A 19 -12.06 0.90 5.83
C ILE A 19 -11.16 1.10 4.61
N LYS A 20 -11.44 0.37 3.53
CA LYS A 20 -10.56 0.38 2.34
C LYS A 20 -10.38 1.79 1.74
N TYR A 21 -11.41 2.64 1.81
CA TYR A 21 -11.40 3.98 1.20
C TYR A 21 -10.53 4.99 1.93
N ASP A 22 -10.14 4.74 3.19
CA ASP A 22 -9.22 5.59 3.95
C ASP A 22 -7.75 5.19 3.76
N LEU A 23 -7.52 4.14 2.98
CA LEU A 23 -6.21 3.58 2.70
C LEU A 23 -5.92 3.70 1.21
N ILE A 24 -4.64 3.64 0.88
CA ILE A 24 -4.15 3.42 -0.47
C ILE A 24 -3.73 1.96 -0.61
N ARG A 25 -3.94 1.38 -1.79
CA ARG A 25 -3.56 0.00 -2.10
C ARG A 25 -2.39 0.00 -3.09
N PHE A 26 -1.41 -0.82 -2.81
CA PHE A 26 -0.36 -1.18 -3.75
C PHE A 26 -0.44 -2.67 -4.06
N ILE A 27 -0.07 -3.04 -5.28
CA ILE A 27 -0.07 -4.43 -5.72
C ILE A 27 1.30 -4.83 -6.27
N LYS A 28 1.66 -6.10 -6.09
CA LYS A 28 2.79 -6.70 -6.81
C LYS A 28 2.36 -6.98 -8.25
N SER A 29 3.03 -6.36 -9.21
CA SER A 29 2.86 -6.63 -10.64
C SER A 29 4.17 -7.11 -11.24
N LYS A 30 4.24 -8.39 -11.64
CA LYS A 30 5.46 -9.02 -12.18
C LYS A 30 6.69 -8.77 -11.29
N ARG A 31 7.55 -7.82 -11.67
CA ARG A 31 8.76 -7.38 -10.97
C ARG A 31 8.69 -5.90 -10.58
N SER A 32 7.53 -5.39 -10.22
CA SER A 32 7.39 -4.03 -9.69
C SER A 32 6.22 -3.92 -8.74
N ILE A 33 6.10 -2.75 -8.11
CA ILE A 33 4.97 -2.36 -7.29
C ILE A 33 4.20 -1.31 -8.07
N LEU A 34 2.88 -1.50 -8.16
CA LEU A 34 1.99 -0.53 -8.78
C LEU A 34 1.03 0.04 -7.74
N PHE A 35 0.73 1.32 -7.87
CA PHE A 35 -0.36 1.95 -7.15
C PHE A 35 -1.71 1.54 -7.77
N ASP A 36 -2.61 1.01 -6.95
CA ASP A 36 -3.94 0.54 -7.37
C ASP A 36 -5.02 1.45 -6.79
N SER A 37 -5.19 2.61 -7.42
CA SER A 37 -6.13 3.65 -7.01
C SER A 37 -7.58 3.16 -6.94
N LYS A 38 -7.99 2.31 -7.89
CA LYS A 38 -9.35 1.75 -7.95
C LYS A 38 -9.55 0.53 -7.05
N MET A 39 -8.47 -0.05 -6.51
CA MET A 39 -8.49 -1.25 -5.66
C MET A 39 -9.10 -2.49 -6.34
N VAL A 40 -8.95 -2.60 -7.66
CA VAL A 40 -9.50 -3.71 -8.46
C VAL A 40 -8.42 -4.53 -9.15
N MET A 41 -7.16 -4.10 -9.12
CA MET A 41 -6.10 -4.81 -9.81
C MET A 41 -5.85 -6.18 -9.17
N PRO A 42 -5.63 -7.24 -9.99
CA PRO A 42 -5.33 -8.57 -9.49
C PRO A 42 -3.94 -8.62 -8.86
N GLY A 43 -3.74 -9.58 -7.95
CA GLY A 43 -2.45 -9.86 -7.33
C GLY A 43 -2.37 -9.52 -5.84
N ARG A 44 -1.22 -9.83 -5.25
CA ARG A 44 -0.96 -9.61 -3.81
C ARG A 44 -0.98 -8.11 -3.53
N GLY A 45 -1.85 -7.68 -2.63
CA GLY A 45 -2.01 -6.28 -2.25
C GLY A 45 -1.48 -5.96 -0.85
N ALA A 46 -1.06 -4.71 -0.66
CA ALA A 46 -0.69 -4.13 0.62
C ALA A 46 -1.41 -2.78 0.78
N TYR A 47 -1.90 -2.48 1.98
CA TYR A 47 -2.61 -1.25 2.28
C TYR A 47 -1.78 -0.33 3.17
N ILE A 48 -1.83 0.97 2.91
CA ILE A 48 -1.14 2.03 3.67
C ILE A 48 -2.14 3.14 3.96
N CYS A 49 -2.00 3.86 5.08
CA CYS A 49 -2.83 5.04 5.34
C CYS A 49 -2.57 6.15 4.33
N LYS A 50 -3.61 6.91 3.99
CA LYS A 50 -3.51 8.18 3.25
C LYS A 50 -2.90 9.28 4.12
N THR A 51 -1.67 9.07 4.57
CA THR A 51 -0.91 10.05 5.36
C THR A 51 0.53 10.01 4.92
N GLU A 52 1.15 11.19 4.79
CA GLU A 52 2.57 11.31 4.42
C GLU A 52 3.46 10.45 5.32
N THR A 53 3.18 10.44 6.62
CA THR A 53 3.91 9.63 7.61
C THR A 53 3.94 8.15 7.27
N CYS A 54 2.81 7.57 6.84
CA CYS A 54 2.74 6.16 6.48
C CYS A 54 3.34 5.90 5.09
N VAL A 55 3.17 6.82 4.14
CA VAL A 55 3.75 6.71 2.80
C VAL A 55 5.27 6.75 2.86
N LEU A 56 5.85 7.78 3.48
CA LEU A 56 7.30 7.93 3.65
C LEU A 56 7.91 6.75 4.40
N ALA A 57 7.27 6.31 5.49
CA ALA A 57 7.73 5.14 6.23
C ALA A 57 7.62 3.83 5.42
N SER A 58 6.69 3.73 4.46
CA SER A 58 6.54 2.55 3.63
C SER A 58 7.70 2.36 2.65
N VAL A 59 8.22 3.49 2.15
CA VAL A 59 9.36 3.58 1.24
C VAL A 59 10.66 3.41 2.03
N THR A 60 10.92 4.29 2.99
CA THR A 60 12.17 4.32 3.77
C THR A 60 12.41 3.03 4.56
N LYS A 61 11.38 2.42 5.15
CA LYS A 61 11.47 1.15 5.88
C LYS A 61 11.16 -0.07 5.03
N LYS A 62 11.02 0.09 3.71
CA LYS A 62 10.83 -1.00 2.73
C LYS A 62 9.66 -1.93 3.07
N ARG A 63 8.63 -1.43 3.78
CA ARG A 63 7.50 -2.22 4.29
C ARG A 63 6.65 -2.79 3.16
N LEU A 64 6.59 -2.08 2.04
CA LEU A 64 5.93 -2.55 0.83
C LEU A 64 6.64 -3.77 0.23
N CYS A 65 7.97 -3.74 0.10
CA CYS A 65 8.76 -4.86 -0.40
C CYS A 65 8.48 -6.15 0.38
N TYR A 66 8.53 -6.06 1.72
CA TYR A 66 8.24 -7.17 2.62
C TYR A 66 6.80 -7.68 2.45
N SER A 67 5.82 -6.77 2.49
CA SER A 67 4.41 -7.14 2.43
C SER A 67 4.01 -7.76 1.09
N LEU A 68 4.60 -7.26 0.00
CA LEU A 68 4.33 -7.68 -1.38
C LEU A 68 5.22 -8.83 -1.85
N LYS A 69 6.24 -9.23 -1.06
CA LYS A 69 7.23 -10.25 -1.44
C LYS A 69 7.91 -9.90 -2.78
N ILE A 70 8.46 -8.70 -2.83
CA ILE A 70 9.26 -8.19 -3.94
C ILE A 70 10.59 -7.68 -3.39
N SER A 71 11.64 -7.87 -4.16
CA SER A 71 12.97 -7.38 -3.81
C SER A 71 13.08 -5.88 -4.05
N ILE A 72 13.92 -5.19 -3.29
CA ILE A 72 14.02 -3.73 -3.35
C ILE A 72 14.59 -3.22 -4.67
N GLU A 73 15.53 -3.96 -5.26
CA GLU A 73 16.15 -3.65 -6.55
C GLU A 73 15.16 -3.63 -7.73
N HIS A 74 13.95 -4.13 -7.51
CA HIS A 74 12.89 -4.18 -8.51
C HIS A 74 11.83 -3.08 -8.31
N VAL A 75 12.06 -2.13 -7.41
CA VAL A 75 11.10 -1.07 -7.10
C VAL A 75 11.61 0.28 -7.59
N ASP A 76 10.81 0.91 -8.45
CA ASP A 76 10.97 2.31 -8.84
C ASP A 76 10.28 3.18 -7.78
N TRP A 77 11.08 3.70 -6.84
CA TRP A 77 10.57 4.47 -5.70
C TRP A 77 10.10 5.87 -6.07
N ASP A 78 10.75 6.51 -7.04
CA ASP A 78 10.41 7.85 -7.48
C ASP A 78 9.04 7.83 -8.18
N LYS A 79 8.84 6.87 -9.09
CA LYS A 79 7.53 6.64 -9.69
C LYS A 79 6.45 6.35 -8.64
N LEU A 80 6.78 5.51 -7.66
CA LEU A 80 5.83 5.12 -6.63
C LEU A 80 5.44 6.31 -5.73
N LEU A 81 6.35 7.25 -5.46
CA LEU A 81 6.02 8.48 -4.74
C LEU A 81 5.18 9.44 -5.60
N LEU A 82 5.53 9.61 -6.88
CA LEU A 82 4.78 10.43 -7.83
C LEU A 82 3.33 9.96 -7.98
N ASP A 83 3.11 8.65 -8.15
CA ASP A 83 1.79 8.06 -8.30
C ASP A 83 0.88 8.36 -7.10
N VAL A 84 1.47 8.46 -5.90
CA VAL A 84 0.73 8.55 -4.63
C VAL A 84 0.48 10.01 -4.24
N ASN A 85 1.33 10.96 -4.64
CA ASN A 85 1.15 12.40 -4.37
C ASN A 85 -0.20 12.96 -4.87
N SER A 86 -0.85 12.31 -5.84
CA SER A 86 -2.18 12.69 -6.32
C SER A 86 -3.34 12.34 -5.37
N VAL A 87 -3.07 11.66 -4.25
CA VAL A 87 -4.08 10.98 -3.42
C VAL A 87 -3.84 11.09 -1.91
N ILE A 88 -2.71 11.68 -1.49
CA ILE A 88 -2.40 12.00 -0.08
C ILE A 88 -2.89 13.42 0.19
#